data_AF-A0A6C0K874-F1
#
_entry.id   AF-A0A6C0K874-F1
#
_cell.length_a   1.000
_cell.length_b   1.000
_cell.length_c   1.000
_cell.angle_alpha   90.00
_cell.angle_beta   90.00
_cell.angle_gamma   90.00
#
_symmetry.space_group_name_H-M   'P 1'
#
loop_
_entity.id
_entity.type
_entity.pdbx_description
1 polymer ?
#
loop_
_entity_poly.entity_id
_entity_poly.type
_entity_poly.pdbx_seq_one_letter_code
_entity_poly.pdbx_strand_id
1 'polypeptide(L)'
;MATVDLNNSFKYDKVVINLNSSNCLVNDPSATNYYINLVEPLRNVIYVKMLKASVLTNNTIVPLLSYNKYDPIYISVNDYDRSVSYIKSTQVLNSNYVLNSVPKVLSTSNVVFDTAKYFDIIPYSKETFSEISYSQASFDWTDPSVYILNPPEPNLRRLNIEIRDKSFNLFDTSVLTDFNLSICAYLIKNRV
;
A
#
# COMPACT_ATOMS: atom_id res chain seq x y z
N MET A 1 26.08 -29.26 3.31
CA MET A 1 25.72 -28.03 2.58
C MET A 1 24.40 -28.29 1.88
N ALA A 2 23.34 -27.55 2.21
CA ALA A 2 22.09 -27.64 1.45
C ALA A 2 22.29 -26.91 0.11
N THR A 3 22.13 -27.61 -1.00
CA THR A 3 22.08 -27.02 -2.33
C THR A 3 20.90 -26.05 -2.41
N VAL A 4 21.17 -24.79 -2.76
CA VAL A 4 20.14 -23.79 -3.03
C VAL A 4 19.55 -24.11 -4.39
N ASP A 5 18.27 -24.44 -4.45
CA ASP A 5 17.57 -24.64 -5.72
C ASP A 5 17.28 -23.29 -6.38
N LEU A 6 18.12 -22.93 -7.34
CA LEU A 6 17.98 -21.70 -8.14
C LEU A 6 16.91 -21.82 -9.23
N ASN A 7 16.39 -23.03 -9.50
CA ASN A 7 15.35 -23.25 -10.51
C ASN A 7 13.93 -23.04 -9.97
N ASN A 8 13.80 -22.71 -8.68
CA ASN A 8 12.53 -22.42 -8.03
C ASN A 8 11.49 -23.56 -8.18
N SER A 9 11.92 -24.82 -8.07
CA SER A 9 11.08 -26.00 -8.31
C SER A 9 10.09 -26.32 -7.16
N PHE A 10 9.93 -25.41 -6.21
CA PHE A 10 9.06 -25.60 -5.06
C PHE A 10 7.59 -25.72 -5.49
N LYS A 11 6.86 -26.60 -4.81
CA LYS A 11 5.40 -26.64 -4.90
C LYS A 11 4.83 -25.56 -3.98
N TYR A 12 3.95 -24.74 -4.53
CA TYR A 12 3.28 -23.67 -3.78
C TYR A 12 1.83 -24.02 -3.51
N ASP A 13 1.40 -23.78 -2.29
CA ASP A 13 -0.02 -23.67 -1.98
C ASP A 13 -0.44 -22.19 -2.12
N LYS A 14 -1.66 -21.95 -2.58
CA LYS A 14 -2.20 -20.59 -2.79
C LYS A 14 -3.39 -20.37 -1.87
N VAL A 15 -3.42 -19.21 -1.23
CA VAL A 15 -4.55 -18.78 -0.40
C VAL A 15 -5.02 -17.43 -0.90
N VAL A 16 -6.29 -17.36 -1.31
CA VAL A 16 -6.94 -16.12 -1.71
C VAL A 16 -7.75 -15.59 -0.54
N ILE A 17 -7.50 -14.34 -0.16
CA ILE A 17 -8.11 -13.66 0.96
C ILE A 17 -8.92 -12.50 0.39
N ASN A 18 -10.24 -12.53 0.61
CA ASN A 18 -11.15 -11.47 0.16
C ASN A 18 -11.55 -10.60 1.35
N LEU A 19 -11.32 -9.30 1.21
CA LEU A 19 -11.43 -8.31 2.27
C LEU A 19 -12.33 -7.17 1.81
N ASN A 20 -13.13 -6.65 2.72
CA ASN A 20 -13.92 -5.44 2.52
C ASN A 20 -14.05 -4.69 3.84
N SER A 21 -14.60 -3.47 3.80
CA SER A 21 -14.73 -2.66 5.02
C SER A 21 -15.54 -3.36 6.12
N SER A 22 -16.51 -4.22 5.77
CA SER A 22 -17.38 -4.90 6.72
C SER A 22 -16.74 -6.10 7.44
N ASN A 23 -15.72 -6.73 6.84
CA ASN A 23 -15.05 -7.90 7.41
C ASN A 23 -13.68 -7.58 8.02
N CYS A 24 -13.25 -6.32 7.95
CA CYS A 24 -12.06 -5.83 8.62
C CYS A 24 -12.39 -5.11 9.93
N LEU A 25 -11.42 -5.11 10.84
CA LEU A 25 -11.39 -4.27 12.02
C LEU A 25 -10.68 -2.96 11.67
N VAL A 26 -11.02 -1.88 12.37
CA VAL A 26 -10.38 -0.57 12.19
C VAL A 26 -9.37 -0.30 13.32
N ASN A 27 -8.19 0.21 12.97
CA ASN A 27 -7.22 0.72 13.95
C ASN A 27 -7.63 2.11 14.44
N ASP A 28 -8.16 2.93 13.53
CA ASP A 28 -8.68 4.27 13.78
C ASP A 28 -10.07 4.40 13.11
N PRO A 29 -11.15 4.67 13.85
CA PRO A 29 -12.49 4.82 13.27
C PRO A 29 -12.62 5.97 12.27
N SER A 30 -11.73 6.96 12.31
CA SER A 30 -11.77 8.14 11.45
C SER A 30 -10.93 7.99 10.19
N ALA A 31 -10.00 7.03 10.15
CA ALA A 31 -9.05 6.87 9.06
C ALA A 31 -9.23 5.53 8.33
N THR A 32 -8.85 5.48 7.06
CA THR A 32 -8.83 4.25 6.26
C THR A 32 -7.64 3.35 6.60
N ASN A 33 -7.58 2.94 7.88
CA ASN A 33 -6.58 2.05 8.45
C ASN A 33 -7.26 0.83 9.07
N TYR A 34 -7.14 -0.29 8.37
CA TYR A 34 -7.85 -1.53 8.63
C TYR A 34 -6.90 -2.67 8.96
N TYR A 35 -7.42 -3.70 9.62
CA TYR A 35 -6.71 -4.96 9.77
C TYR A 35 -7.66 -6.14 9.85
N ILE A 36 -7.16 -7.33 9.53
CA ILE A 36 -7.83 -8.60 9.78
C ILE A 36 -6.87 -9.57 10.45
N ASN A 37 -7.36 -10.26 11.48
CA ASN A 37 -6.66 -11.39 12.06
C ASN A 37 -7.06 -12.66 11.31
N LEU A 38 -6.07 -13.39 10.80
CA LEU A 38 -6.32 -14.67 10.14
C LEU A 38 -6.65 -15.71 11.21
N VAL A 39 -7.70 -16.50 10.97
CA VAL A 39 -8.11 -17.59 11.86
C VAL A 39 -6.97 -18.60 12.03
N GLU A 40 -6.31 -18.93 10.92
CA GLU A 40 -5.12 -19.76 10.89
C GLU A 40 -3.95 -18.97 10.29
N PRO A 41 -2.79 -18.91 10.96
CA PRO A 41 -1.63 -18.21 10.43
C PRO A 41 -1.10 -18.88 9.15
N LEU A 42 -0.78 -18.09 8.14
CA LEU A 42 -0.14 -18.56 6.91
C LEU A 42 1.37 -18.64 7.13
N ARG A 43 1.95 -19.84 6.98
CA ARG A 43 3.38 -20.09 7.21
C ARG A 43 4.17 -20.03 5.91
N ASN A 44 5.39 -19.50 5.98
CA ASN A 44 6.33 -19.44 4.86
C ASN A 44 5.72 -18.77 3.61
N VAL A 45 5.07 -17.61 3.80
CA VAL A 45 4.56 -16.82 2.69
C VAL A 45 5.77 -16.19 1.99
N ILE A 46 5.86 -16.40 0.68
CA ILE A 46 6.98 -15.93 -0.14
C ILE A 46 6.57 -14.90 -1.18
N TYR A 47 5.32 -14.97 -1.63
CA TYR A 47 4.79 -14.04 -2.60
C TYR A 47 3.42 -13.55 -2.15
N VAL A 48 3.16 -12.27 -2.42
CA VAL A 48 1.85 -11.64 -2.20
C VAL A 48 1.48 -10.92 -3.48
N LYS A 49 0.24 -11.06 -3.93
CA LYS A 49 -0.27 -10.44 -5.15
C LYS A 49 -1.66 -9.86 -4.91
N MET A 50 -1.87 -8.61 -5.32
CA MET A 50 -3.21 -8.04 -5.45
C MET A 50 -3.85 -8.68 -6.69
N LEU A 51 -5.01 -9.32 -6.53
CA LEU A 51 -5.81 -9.84 -7.65
C LEU A 51 -6.84 -8.82 -8.11
N LYS A 52 -7.50 -8.18 -7.14
CA LYS A 52 -8.50 -7.15 -7.39
C LYS A 52 -8.45 -6.14 -6.25
N ALA A 53 -8.58 -4.86 -6.57
CA ALA A 53 -8.84 -3.84 -5.59
C ALA A 53 -9.87 -2.86 -6.14
N SER A 54 -10.84 -2.49 -5.32
CA SER A 54 -11.76 -1.41 -5.64
C SER A 54 -12.07 -0.60 -4.39
N VAL A 55 -12.36 0.67 -4.60
CA VAL A 55 -12.79 1.59 -3.54
C VAL A 55 -14.04 2.32 -3.96
N LEU A 56 -14.90 2.55 -2.98
CA LEU A 56 -16.06 3.42 -3.10
C LEU A 56 -15.75 4.71 -2.36
N THR A 57 -15.81 5.79 -3.12
CA THR A 57 -15.56 7.13 -2.63
C THR A 57 -16.83 7.94 -2.74
N ASN A 58 -17.00 8.90 -1.82
CA ASN A 58 -18.08 9.85 -1.92
C ASN A 58 -17.75 10.90 -3.00
N ASN A 59 -18.77 11.64 -3.43
CA ASN A 59 -18.59 12.73 -4.41
C ASN A 59 -17.77 13.92 -3.88
N THR A 60 -17.35 13.92 -2.60
CA THR A 60 -16.67 15.04 -1.92
C THR A 60 -15.14 15.00 -2.00
N ILE A 61 -14.53 13.94 -2.56
CA ILE A 61 -13.09 13.94 -2.86
C ILE A 61 -12.72 15.15 -3.75
N VAL A 62 -13.53 15.46 -4.75
CA VAL A 62 -13.19 16.45 -5.79
C VAL A 62 -13.24 17.91 -5.28
N PRO A 63 -14.04 18.32 -4.28
CA PRO A 63 -13.80 19.61 -3.62
C PRO A 63 -12.73 19.56 -2.53
N LEU A 64 -12.64 18.49 -1.72
CA LEU A 64 -11.78 18.48 -0.53
C LEU A 64 -10.30 18.20 -0.85
N LEU A 65 -10.05 17.18 -1.69
CA LEU A 65 -8.71 16.69 -2.03
C LEU A 65 -8.31 17.00 -3.48
N SER A 66 -9.21 17.63 -4.25
CA SER A 66 -8.99 18.03 -5.65
C SER A 66 -8.50 16.90 -6.54
N TYR A 67 -9.20 15.76 -6.54
CA TYR A 67 -8.84 14.62 -7.40
C TYR A 67 -9.32 14.79 -8.84
N ASN A 68 -8.42 14.48 -9.78
CA ASN A 68 -8.73 14.31 -11.20
C ASN A 68 -8.80 12.84 -11.58
N LYS A 69 -9.48 12.54 -12.70
CA LYS A 69 -9.52 11.17 -13.25
C LYS A 69 -8.09 10.65 -13.41
N TYR A 70 -7.87 9.41 -12.95
CA TYR A 70 -6.57 8.72 -12.88
C TYR A 70 -5.60 9.20 -11.80
N ASP A 71 -5.97 10.14 -10.94
CA ASP A 71 -5.17 10.42 -9.73
C ASP A 71 -5.04 9.13 -8.90
N PRO A 72 -3.85 8.86 -8.32
CA PRO A 72 -3.59 7.61 -7.63
C PRO A 72 -4.28 7.57 -6.26
N ILE A 73 -4.85 6.41 -5.94
CA ILE A 73 -5.22 5.99 -4.60
C ILE A 73 -4.27 4.85 -4.25
N TYR A 74 -3.40 5.07 -3.26
CA TYR A 74 -2.38 4.10 -2.88
C TYR A 74 -2.94 3.10 -1.86
N ILE A 75 -2.51 1.85 -1.98
CA ILE A 75 -2.80 0.79 -1.01
C ILE A 75 -1.47 0.37 -0.39
N SER A 76 -1.42 0.32 0.94
CA SER A 76 -0.34 -0.33 1.68
C SER A 76 -0.87 -1.59 2.36
N VAL A 77 -0.08 -2.66 2.35
CA VAL A 77 -0.42 -3.95 2.98
C VAL A 77 0.74 -4.36 3.87
N ASN A 78 0.52 -4.44 5.18
CA ASN A 78 1.56 -4.59 6.20
C ASN A 78 2.68 -3.58 5.97
N ASP A 79 3.85 -4.06 5.55
CA ASP A 79 5.00 -3.28 5.06
C ASP A 79 5.57 -3.95 3.80
N TYR A 80 4.71 -4.59 3.00
CA TYR A 80 5.07 -5.32 1.79
C TYR A 80 5.27 -4.38 0.60
N ASP A 81 6.04 -3.33 0.84
CA ASP A 81 6.28 -2.23 -0.07
C ASP A 81 6.88 -2.73 -1.39
N ARG A 82 6.05 -2.70 -2.42
CA ARG A 82 6.41 -3.21 -3.75
C ARG A 82 7.00 -2.13 -4.63
N SER A 83 6.53 -0.90 -4.47
CA SER A 83 6.89 0.22 -5.32
C SER A 83 7.07 1.50 -4.52
N VAL A 84 7.71 2.48 -5.14
CA VAL A 84 8.07 3.76 -4.55
C VAL A 84 7.60 4.89 -5.45
N SER A 85 7.07 5.93 -4.83
CA SER A 85 6.78 7.23 -5.45
C SER A 85 7.62 8.32 -4.78
N TYR A 86 7.66 9.49 -5.40
CA TYR A 86 8.34 10.66 -4.86
C TYR A 86 7.32 11.74 -4.56
N ILE A 87 7.27 12.16 -3.30
CA ILE A 87 6.45 13.27 -2.84
C ILE A 87 7.32 14.52 -2.89
N LYS A 88 6.88 15.51 -3.65
CA LYS A 88 7.52 16.82 -3.65
C LYS A 88 7.07 17.59 -2.41
N SER A 89 8.02 17.96 -1.55
CA SER A 89 7.79 18.79 -0.36
C SER A 89 8.63 20.07 -0.44
N THR A 90 8.25 21.08 0.35
CA THR A 90 9.06 22.31 0.50
C THR A 90 9.58 22.35 1.93
N GLN A 91 10.90 22.26 2.07
CA GLN A 91 11.54 22.39 3.37
C GLN A 91 11.92 23.86 3.58
N VAL A 92 11.43 24.44 4.68
CA VAL A 92 11.81 25.79 5.10
C VAL A 92 12.98 25.68 6.08
N LEU A 93 14.11 26.26 5.71
CA LEU A 93 15.29 26.38 6.55
C LEU A 93 15.35 27.81 7.09
N ASN A 94 15.38 27.93 8.41
CA ASN A 94 15.54 29.21 9.10
C ASN A 94 16.96 29.31 9.63
N SER A 95 17.69 30.35 9.23
CA SER A 95 18.98 30.69 9.82
C SER A 95 18.88 32.02 10.57
N ASN A 96 19.32 31.98 11.83
CA ASN A 96 19.36 33.16 12.68
C ASN A 96 20.72 33.84 12.49
N TYR A 97 20.72 35.15 12.25
CA TYR A 97 21.93 35.94 12.12
C TYR A 97 21.75 37.32 12.75
N VAL A 98 22.86 38.00 13.07
CA VAL A 98 22.84 39.35 13.63
C VAL A 98 23.43 40.31 12.61
N LEU A 99 22.70 41.39 12.31
CA LEU A 99 23.17 42.48 11.46
C LEU A 99 23.01 43.78 12.25
N ASN A 100 24.11 44.51 12.49
CA ASN A 100 24.13 45.75 13.26
C ASN A 100 23.49 45.63 14.66
N SER A 101 23.85 44.57 15.40
CA SER A 101 23.31 44.29 16.75
C SER A 101 21.79 44.04 16.82
N VAL A 102 21.13 43.84 15.69
CA VAL A 102 19.72 43.46 15.61
C VAL A 102 19.61 41.99 15.18
N PRO A 103 18.92 41.13 15.94
CA PRO A 103 18.67 39.75 15.53
C PRO A 103 17.73 39.72 14.32
N LYS A 104 18.09 38.92 13.31
CA LYS A 104 17.31 38.69 12.10
C LYS A 104 17.19 37.20 11.82
N VAL A 105 16.12 36.84 11.13
CA VAL A 105 15.86 35.49 10.62
C VAL A 105 15.86 35.54 9.10
N LEU A 106 16.66 34.69 8.46
CA LEU A 106 16.57 34.43 7.03
C LEU A 106 15.85 33.10 6.84
N SER A 107 14.77 33.10 6.06
CA SER A 107 14.08 31.88 5.66
C SER A 107 14.39 31.60 4.20
N THR A 108 14.96 30.43 3.92
CA THR A 108 15.13 29.91 2.56
C THR A 108 14.27 28.67 2.39
N SER A 109 13.66 28.51 1.21
CA SER A 109 12.86 27.35 0.87
C SER A 109 13.59 26.49 -0.15
N ASN A 110 13.80 25.22 0.17
CA ASN A 110 14.32 24.24 -0.77
C ASN A 110 13.21 23.26 -1.17
N VAL A 111 13.19 22.87 -2.44
CA VAL A 111 12.36 21.76 -2.90
C VAL A 111 13.07 20.46 -2.54
N VAL A 112 12.36 19.57 -1.85
CA VAL A 112 12.84 18.25 -1.46
C VAL A 112 11.90 17.20 -2.03
N PHE A 113 12.44 16.02 -2.33
CA PHE A 113 11.67 14.86 -2.78
C PHE A 113 11.80 13.75 -1.76
N ASP A 114 10.70 13.49 -1.05
CA ASP A 114 10.61 12.41 -0.08
C ASP A 114 10.14 11.13 -0.78
N THR A 115 10.65 9.98 -0.35
CA THR A 115 10.21 8.69 -0.89
C THR A 115 8.99 8.20 -0.13
N ALA A 116 8.02 7.65 -0.86
CA ALA A 116 6.83 7.09 -0.28
C ALA A 116 6.53 5.73 -0.91
N LYS A 117 6.35 4.73 -0.06
CA LYS A 117 6.23 3.34 -0.48
C LYS A 117 4.78 2.90 -0.47
N TYR A 118 4.45 1.97 -1.36
CA TYR A 118 3.10 1.42 -1.49
C TYR A 118 3.13 0.02 -2.09
N PHE A 119 2.04 -0.71 -1.88
CA PHE A 119 1.81 -2.03 -2.44
C PHE A 119 1.25 -1.96 -3.86
N ASP A 120 0.15 -1.21 -4.04
CA ASP A 120 -0.53 -1.05 -5.34
C ASP A 120 -1.26 0.29 -5.47
N ILE A 121 -1.77 0.60 -6.67
CA ILE A 121 -2.48 1.84 -6.99
C ILE A 121 -3.82 1.55 -7.64
N ILE A 122 -4.87 2.18 -7.14
CA ILE A 122 -6.16 2.28 -7.82
C ILE A 122 -6.26 3.63 -8.53
N PRO A 123 -6.51 3.69 -9.85
CA PRO A 123 -6.77 4.96 -10.52
C PRO A 123 -8.15 5.49 -10.13
N TYR A 124 -8.21 6.74 -9.69
CA TYR A 124 -9.48 7.37 -9.34
C TYR A 124 -10.38 7.54 -10.57
N SER A 125 -11.66 7.20 -10.40
CA SER A 125 -12.73 7.42 -11.37
C SER A 125 -13.93 8.04 -10.66
N LYS A 126 -14.50 9.08 -11.28
CA LYS A 126 -15.77 9.72 -10.85
C LYS A 126 -17.00 9.07 -11.51
N GLU A 127 -16.79 8.44 -12.66
CA GLU A 127 -17.87 7.91 -13.52
C GLU A 127 -18.21 6.45 -13.16
N THR A 128 -17.25 5.74 -12.56
CA THR A 128 -17.32 4.31 -12.20
C THR A 128 -16.71 4.09 -10.82
N PHE A 129 -16.83 2.88 -10.28
CA PHE A 129 -15.95 2.47 -9.18
C PHE A 129 -14.49 2.63 -9.60
N SER A 130 -13.67 3.11 -8.67
CA SER A 130 -12.21 3.10 -8.85
C SER A 130 -11.76 1.67 -8.60
N GLU A 131 -11.28 0.97 -9.63
CA GLU A 131 -10.90 -0.43 -9.51
C GLU A 131 -9.70 -0.82 -10.38
N ILE A 132 -9.02 -1.87 -9.95
CA ILE A 132 -8.01 -2.61 -10.69
C ILE A 132 -8.33 -4.10 -10.57
N SER A 133 -8.02 -4.85 -11.63
CA SER A 133 -8.17 -6.30 -11.65
C SER A 133 -7.05 -6.91 -12.48
N TYR A 134 -6.34 -7.86 -11.89
CA TYR A 134 -5.31 -8.66 -12.54
C TYR A 134 -5.89 -10.01 -12.92
N SER A 135 -5.90 -10.33 -14.21
CA SER A 135 -6.68 -11.41 -14.81
C SER A 135 -6.23 -12.84 -14.44
N GLN A 136 -5.10 -12.99 -13.74
CA GLN A 136 -4.59 -14.31 -13.39
C GLN A 136 -4.13 -14.39 -11.93
N ALA A 137 -4.55 -15.45 -11.22
CA ALA A 137 -3.94 -15.91 -9.98
C ALA A 137 -2.74 -16.84 -10.25
N SER A 138 -2.21 -16.86 -11.48
CA SER A 138 -0.95 -17.50 -11.81
C SER A 138 0.20 -16.67 -11.25
N PHE A 139 1.25 -17.38 -10.87
CA PHE A 139 2.53 -16.81 -10.48
C PHE A 139 3.48 -16.99 -11.65
N ASP A 140 3.99 -15.87 -12.14
CA ASP A 140 5.23 -15.81 -12.90
C ASP A 140 6.12 -14.80 -12.16
N TRP A 141 7.40 -15.12 -12.00
CA TRP A 141 8.38 -14.21 -11.38
C TRP A 141 8.61 -12.96 -12.23
N THR A 142 8.19 -13.01 -13.51
CA THR A 142 8.16 -11.86 -14.41
C THR A 142 6.87 -11.06 -14.34
N ASP A 143 5.86 -11.54 -13.62
CA ASP A 143 4.60 -10.82 -13.45
C ASP A 143 4.82 -9.63 -12.51
N PRO A 144 4.73 -8.40 -13.02
CA PRO A 144 4.94 -7.24 -12.18
C PRO A 144 3.94 -7.21 -11.04
N SER A 145 2.71 -7.74 -11.17
CA SER A 145 1.67 -7.76 -10.13
C SER A 145 2.04 -8.57 -8.86
N VAL A 146 3.11 -9.36 -8.89
CA VAL A 146 3.59 -10.17 -7.76
C VAL A 146 4.68 -9.44 -6.96
N TYR A 147 4.51 -9.35 -5.65
CA TYR A 147 5.57 -8.94 -4.74
C TYR A 147 6.28 -10.16 -4.13
N ILE A 148 7.62 -10.10 -4.10
CA ILE A 148 8.48 -11.13 -3.51
C ILE A 148 8.89 -10.70 -2.12
N LEU A 149 8.52 -11.49 -1.12
CA LEU A 149 8.92 -11.30 0.26
C LEU A 149 10.36 -11.79 0.45
N ASN A 150 11.25 -10.86 0.80
CA ASN A 150 12.65 -11.18 1.10
C ASN A 150 13.09 -10.44 2.38
N PRO A 151 13.17 -11.15 3.54
CA PRO A 151 12.99 -12.59 3.70
C PRO A 151 11.51 -13.03 3.57
N PRO A 152 11.25 -14.34 3.33
CA PRO A 152 9.90 -14.89 3.43
C PRO A 152 9.24 -14.58 4.77
N GLU A 153 7.94 -14.32 4.77
CA GLU A 153 7.16 -14.14 6.00
C GLU A 153 6.91 -15.51 6.66
N PRO A 154 7.57 -15.79 7.81
CA PRO A 154 7.48 -17.11 8.42
C PRO A 154 6.09 -17.39 9.01
N ASN A 155 5.35 -16.36 9.44
CA ASN A 155 4.13 -16.55 10.21
C ASN A 155 3.18 -15.35 10.09
N LEU A 156 2.50 -15.24 8.96
CA LEU A 156 1.50 -14.20 8.71
C LEU A 156 0.23 -14.47 9.54
N ARG A 157 0.04 -13.68 10.60
CA ARG A 157 -1.16 -13.76 11.48
C ARG A 157 -2.18 -12.66 11.22
N ARG A 158 -1.70 -11.51 10.73
CA ARG A 158 -2.49 -10.30 10.54
C ARG A 158 -2.11 -9.65 9.22
N LEU A 159 -3.13 -9.16 8.52
CA LEU A 159 -2.96 -8.23 7.42
C LEU A 159 -3.44 -6.86 7.90
N ASN A 160 -2.55 -5.87 7.86
CA ASN A 160 -2.85 -4.46 7.99
C ASN A 160 -3.03 -3.89 6.59
N ILE A 161 -4.02 -3.04 6.41
CA ILE A 161 -4.36 -2.42 5.14
C ILE A 161 -4.55 -0.94 5.39
N GLU A 162 -3.88 -0.14 4.59
CA GLU A 162 -4.05 1.31 4.60
C GLU A 162 -4.37 1.78 3.21
N ILE A 163 -5.37 2.65 3.10
CA ILE A 163 -5.70 3.32 1.84
C ILE A 163 -5.29 4.78 1.98
N ARG A 164 -4.49 5.27 1.05
CA ARG A 164 -3.83 6.58 1.13
C ARG A 164 -4.12 7.44 -0.08
N ASP A 165 -4.21 8.73 0.15
CA ASP A 165 -4.41 9.74 -0.88
C ASP A 165 -3.13 9.97 -1.71
N LYS A 166 -3.21 10.83 -2.72
CA LYS A 166 -2.12 11.15 -3.65
C LYS A 166 -0.93 11.84 -2.98
N SER A 167 -1.12 12.31 -1.74
CA SER A 167 -0.12 12.90 -0.86
C SER A 167 0.34 11.90 0.22
N PHE A 168 -0.04 10.63 0.11
CA PHE A 168 0.27 9.53 1.02
C PHE A 168 -0.30 9.65 2.44
N ASN A 169 -1.30 10.51 2.66
CA ASN A 169 -2.04 10.57 3.91
C ASN A 169 -3.18 9.55 3.89
N LEU A 170 -3.60 9.03 5.04
CA LEU A 170 -4.79 8.19 5.12
C LEU A 170 -6.03 8.99 4.70
N PHE A 171 -6.95 8.37 3.97
CA PHE A 171 -8.25 8.98 3.75
C PHE A 171 -9.05 9.02 5.05
N ASP A 172 -9.90 10.03 5.17
CA ASP A 172 -10.98 10.02 6.13
C ASP A 172 -12.06 9.00 5.70
N THR A 173 -12.60 8.23 6.64
CA THR A 173 -13.67 7.24 6.37
C THR A 173 -14.97 7.87 5.87
N SER A 174 -15.20 9.15 6.16
CA SER A 174 -16.31 9.92 5.58
C SER A 174 -16.16 10.13 4.08
N VAL A 175 -14.92 10.14 3.58
CA VAL A 175 -14.55 10.38 2.18
C VAL A 175 -14.50 9.08 1.38
N LEU A 176 -13.85 8.05 1.93
CA LEU A 176 -13.80 6.70 1.37
C LEU A 176 -14.60 5.75 2.24
N THR A 177 -15.78 5.36 1.75
CA THR A 177 -16.79 4.70 2.56
C THR A 177 -16.69 3.19 2.55
N ASP A 178 -16.16 2.61 1.46
CA ASP A 178 -16.01 1.16 1.34
C ASP A 178 -14.83 0.78 0.44
N PHE A 179 -14.34 -0.44 0.58
CA PHE A 179 -13.33 -1.03 -0.27
C PHE A 179 -13.59 -2.53 -0.46
N ASN A 180 -13.08 -3.09 -1.54
CA ASN A 180 -13.00 -4.53 -1.75
C ASN A 180 -11.60 -4.88 -2.24
N LEU A 181 -10.90 -5.76 -1.54
CA LEU A 181 -9.58 -6.28 -1.90
C LEU A 181 -9.63 -7.79 -2.05
N SER A 182 -8.90 -8.32 -3.01
CA SER A 182 -8.63 -9.74 -3.16
C SER A 182 -7.13 -9.92 -3.24
N ILE A 183 -6.54 -10.55 -2.22
CA ILE A 183 -5.10 -10.72 -2.08
C ILE A 183 -4.79 -12.23 -2.15
N CYS A 184 -3.83 -12.59 -3.00
CA CYS A 184 -3.32 -13.96 -3.11
C CYS A 184 -1.97 -14.07 -2.40
N ALA A 185 -1.88 -14.95 -1.40
CA ALA A 185 -0.64 -15.33 -0.75
C ALA A 185 -0.17 -16.69 -1.27
N TYR A 186 1.12 -16.80 -1.57
CA TYR A 186 1.77 -18.03 -2.01
C TYR A 186 2.69 -18.55 -0.91
N LEU A 187 2.50 -19.81 -0.54
CA LEU A 187 3.20 -20.46 0.57
C LEU A 187 4.11 -21.55 0.04
N ILE A 188 5.34 -21.64 0.55
CA ILE A 188 6.17 -22.82 0.30
C ILE A 188 5.53 -24.01 1.01
N LYS A 189 5.12 -25.02 0.24
CA LYS A 189 4.79 -26.33 0.80
C LYS A 189 6.08 -26.90 1.39
N ASN A 190 6.07 -27.27 2.67
CA ASN A 190 7.23 -27.86 3.35
C ASN A 190 7.94 -28.83 2.39
N ARG A 191 9.27 -28.67 2.26
CA ARG A 191 10.12 -29.47 1.36
C ARG A 191 9.67 -30.94 1.42
N VAL A 192 9.34 -31.51 0.26
CA VAL A 192 9.32 -32.97 0.10
C VAL A 192 10.73 -33.49 0.34
#